data_AF-A0A964PSE6-F1
#
_entry.id   AF-A0A964PSE6-F1
#
_cell.length_a   1.000
_cell.length_b   1.000
_cell.length_c   1.000
_cell.angle_alpha   90.00
_cell.angle_beta   90.00
_cell.angle_gamma   90.00
#
_symmetry.space_group_name_H-M   'P 1'
#
loop_
_entity.id
_entity.type
_entity.pdbx_description
1 polymer ?
#
loop_
_entity_poly.entity_id
_entity_poly.type
_entity_poly.pdbx_seq_one_letter_code
_entity_poly.pdbx_strand_id
1 'polypeptide(L)'
;MDDMLDRHSSVFEDLQGGKQVRDHSYLHVSLLLEQSPSIRRIVDTARELARAGEGTFNVVRFSRLSHEVGLLNYLRFFEDPFPVLASSCVVDLASKSVRRTDFSQRKNPNILHRKELLLPPAHPKRSQYAKLTAELERRGMFSDPQRIGFQKFWMGQLASHGLKIRGHSIVEASSSKTAIKEKTDEETNETARKDEERREEKKREIERHRTAIVRDRLSAPMQALARHGLLVSDRTVLDYGCGQGDDVRALQAVGISVTGWDPHYAKDVPLAPADVVNVGFVLNVIEEPRERIQAVRRAFELTRQCLSVAVMVVGKGDTSGQRPYRDGFISERATFQKYFRQEELKEFLDRSLGTEAIAVGPGIFFVFKDKILEQRFLLDRQRRIRVPLPPELRPPLDRPTLADRRMETLRPLLERLWQQMLAMGRPLVEEEVSPDLLSEIQGQMGSLRRAERLGRSLFNEQELIGAGKSRREDLLVYFGLNLFNGRTRYSTLAPELQRDIKIFFGNGTS
;
A
#
# COMPACT_ATOMS: atom_id res chain seq x y z
N MET A 1 -39.60 30.05 9.40
CA MET A 1 -38.43 30.02 8.51
C MET A 1 -37.60 28.80 8.88
N ASP A 2 -38.14 27.59 9.08
CA ASP A 2 -39.19 26.82 8.41
C ASP A 2 -39.25 26.96 6.88
N ASP A 3 -39.01 25.82 6.23
CA ASP A 3 -39.10 25.50 4.80
C ASP A 3 -37.85 25.72 3.91
N MET A 4 -36.77 24.95 4.13
CA MET A 4 -35.75 24.72 3.08
C MET A 4 -34.90 23.43 3.21
N LEU A 5 -35.40 22.37 3.87
CA LEU A 5 -34.65 21.10 4.01
C LEU A 5 -35.33 19.85 3.46
N ASP A 6 -36.54 19.91 2.86
CA ASP A 6 -37.30 18.67 2.63
C ASP A 6 -37.91 18.50 1.21
N ARG A 7 -37.09 18.66 0.15
CA ARG A 7 -37.53 18.39 -1.24
C ARG A 7 -36.70 17.36 -2.02
N HIS A 8 -35.98 16.48 -1.34
CA HIS A 8 -35.21 15.41 -2.02
C HIS A 8 -35.66 13.97 -1.73
N SER A 9 -36.76 13.74 -0.99
CA SER A 9 -37.05 12.40 -0.48
C SER A 9 -38.05 11.52 -1.26
N SER A 10 -38.76 11.98 -2.30
CA SER A 10 -40.02 11.29 -2.68
C SER A 10 -40.10 10.51 -4.01
N VAL A 11 -39.05 10.43 -4.85
CA VAL A 11 -39.24 9.92 -6.23
C VAL A 11 -39.39 8.38 -6.30
N PHE A 12 -38.87 7.66 -5.31
CA PHE A 12 -38.81 6.19 -5.32
C PHE A 12 -39.40 5.53 -4.05
N GLU A 13 -40.23 6.24 -3.28
CA GLU A 13 -40.82 5.73 -2.03
C GLU A 13 -41.78 4.55 -2.26
N ASP A 14 -42.43 4.50 -3.43
CA ASP A 14 -43.39 3.46 -3.80
C ASP A 14 -42.77 2.15 -4.33
N LEU A 15 -41.45 1.96 -4.19
CA LEU A 15 -40.78 0.73 -4.63
C LEU A 15 -41.21 -0.46 -3.77
N GLN A 16 -41.78 -1.49 -4.40
CA GLN A 16 -42.22 -2.71 -3.72
C GLN A 16 -41.21 -3.83 -3.89
N GLY A 17 -40.67 -4.32 -2.76
CA GLY A 17 -39.70 -5.41 -2.74
C GLY A 17 -38.33 -5.02 -3.28
N GLY A 18 -37.54 -6.01 -3.69
CA GLY A 18 -36.18 -5.81 -4.14
C GLY A 18 -35.15 -5.87 -3.02
N LYS A 19 -33.87 -5.88 -3.43
CA LYS A 19 -32.74 -5.88 -2.51
C LYS A 19 -32.34 -4.45 -2.17
N GLN A 20 -32.39 -4.11 -0.89
CA GLN A 20 -31.91 -2.82 -0.38
C GLN A 20 -30.46 -2.95 0.10
N VAL A 21 -29.61 -2.03 -0.33
CA VAL A 21 -28.21 -1.93 0.10
C VAL A 21 -27.88 -0.46 0.32
N ARG A 22 -27.76 -0.05 1.59
CA ARG A 22 -27.58 1.36 1.99
C ARG A 22 -28.66 2.23 1.32
N ASP A 23 -28.23 3.20 0.53
CA ASP A 23 -29.08 4.18 -0.15
C ASP A 23 -29.55 3.73 -1.53
N HIS A 24 -29.47 2.44 -1.85
CA HIS A 24 -29.85 1.92 -3.16
C HIS A 24 -30.81 0.74 -3.06
N SER A 25 -31.76 0.70 -3.99
CA SER A 25 -32.69 -0.41 -4.19
C SER A 25 -32.41 -1.09 -5.53
N TYR A 26 -32.37 -2.43 -5.52
CA TYR A 26 -32.08 -3.25 -6.71
C TYR A 26 -33.24 -4.17 -7.03
N LEU A 27 -33.72 -4.11 -8.28
CA LEU A 27 -34.80 -4.95 -8.80
C LEU A 27 -34.33 -5.70 -10.04
N HIS A 28 -34.70 -6.97 -10.18
CA HIS A 28 -34.62 -7.65 -11.46
C HIS A 28 -35.78 -7.19 -12.36
N VAL A 29 -35.59 -7.20 -13.68
CA VAL A 29 -36.63 -6.78 -14.65
C VAL A 29 -37.95 -7.54 -14.52
N SER A 30 -37.92 -8.77 -13.99
CA SER A 30 -39.15 -9.53 -13.71
C SER A 30 -39.98 -8.95 -12.55
N LEU A 31 -39.33 -8.39 -11.52
CA LEU A 31 -40.01 -7.69 -10.42
C LEU A 31 -40.40 -6.26 -10.81
N LEU A 32 -39.75 -5.68 -11.83
CA LEU A 32 -40.14 -4.38 -12.38
C LEU A 32 -41.57 -4.41 -12.96
N LEU A 33 -42.00 -5.54 -13.51
CA LEU A 33 -43.35 -5.69 -14.09
C LEU A 33 -44.47 -5.55 -13.05
N GLU A 34 -44.17 -5.89 -11.80
CA GLU A 34 -45.10 -5.81 -10.67
C GLU A 34 -45.07 -4.43 -9.98
N GLN A 35 -44.18 -3.51 -10.38
CA GLN A 35 -44.09 -2.17 -9.82
C GLN A 35 -45.20 -1.24 -10.31
N SER A 36 -45.41 -0.14 -9.59
CA SER A 36 -46.37 0.89 -9.97
C SER A 36 -46.08 1.44 -11.38
N PRO A 37 -47.12 1.92 -12.11
CA PRO A 37 -46.95 2.55 -13.42
C PRO A 37 -45.93 3.70 -13.41
N SER A 38 -45.82 4.44 -12.29
CA SER A 38 -44.87 5.54 -12.14
C SER A 38 -43.42 5.06 -12.17
N ILE A 39 -43.08 4.00 -11.43
CA ILE A 39 -41.73 3.43 -11.42
C ILE A 39 -41.38 2.86 -12.80
N ARG A 40 -42.32 2.17 -13.45
CA ARG A 40 -42.11 1.64 -14.81
C ARG A 40 -41.80 2.74 -15.82
N ARG A 41 -42.55 3.85 -15.82
CA ARG A 41 -42.28 5.02 -16.66
C ARG A 41 -40.91 5.64 -16.40
N ILE A 42 -40.47 5.70 -15.13
CA ILE A 42 -39.14 6.21 -14.80
C ILE A 42 -38.05 5.33 -15.42
N VAL A 43 -38.19 4.00 -15.32
CA VAL A 43 -37.24 3.08 -15.95
C VAL A 43 -37.28 3.21 -17.47
N ASP A 44 -38.45 3.32 -18.09
CA ASP A 44 -38.57 3.51 -19.54
C ASP A 44 -37.91 4.82 -20.01
N THR A 45 -38.10 5.91 -19.26
CA THR A 45 -37.40 7.18 -19.50
C THR A 45 -35.88 7.00 -19.40
N ALA A 46 -35.40 6.28 -18.38
CA ALA A 46 -33.98 5.98 -18.22
C ALA A 46 -33.44 5.13 -19.38
N ARG A 47 -34.22 4.15 -19.87
CA ARG A 47 -33.86 3.30 -21.02
C ARG A 47 -33.74 4.11 -22.30
N GLU A 48 -34.69 5.01 -22.56
CA GLU A 48 -34.69 5.90 -23.73
C GLU A 48 -33.48 6.83 -23.72
N LEU A 49 -33.23 7.50 -22.59
CA LEU A 49 -32.04 8.36 -22.41
C LEU A 49 -30.75 7.56 -22.58
N ALA A 50 -30.69 6.34 -22.02
CA ALA A 50 -29.57 5.43 -22.15
C ALA A 50 -29.44 4.80 -23.55
N ARG A 51 -30.41 4.98 -24.46
CA ARG A 51 -30.50 4.23 -25.73
C ARG A 51 -30.30 2.73 -25.52
N ALA A 52 -30.86 2.20 -24.42
CA ALA A 52 -30.69 0.82 -24.01
C ALA A 52 -31.77 -0.05 -24.67
N GLY A 53 -31.35 -0.88 -25.62
CA GLY A 53 -32.23 -1.85 -26.28
C GLY A 53 -32.82 -2.88 -25.32
N GLU A 54 -33.84 -3.60 -25.76
CA GLU A 54 -34.43 -4.68 -24.98
C GLU A 54 -33.40 -5.79 -24.71
N GLY A 55 -33.39 -6.33 -23.49
CA GLY A 55 -32.43 -7.36 -23.07
C GLY A 55 -30.99 -6.88 -22.79
N THR A 56 -30.71 -5.57 -22.91
CA THR A 56 -29.35 -5.03 -22.65
C THR A 56 -28.99 -4.90 -21.16
N PHE A 57 -29.99 -5.02 -20.28
CA PHE A 57 -29.83 -5.05 -18.82
C PHE A 57 -30.89 -6.00 -18.23
N ASN A 58 -30.62 -6.52 -17.04
CA ASN A 58 -31.55 -7.38 -16.31
C ASN A 58 -31.77 -6.98 -14.85
N VAL A 59 -30.98 -6.03 -14.35
CA VAL A 59 -31.15 -5.45 -13.01
C VAL A 59 -31.22 -3.92 -13.11
N VAL A 60 -32.14 -3.32 -12.36
CA VAL A 60 -32.27 -1.87 -12.21
C VAL A 60 -31.91 -1.47 -10.79
N ARG A 61 -31.03 -0.48 -10.66
CA ARG A 61 -30.61 0.14 -9.40
C ARG A 61 -31.22 1.53 -9.29
N PHE A 62 -31.94 1.81 -8.21
CA PHE A 62 -32.48 3.13 -7.90
C PHE A 62 -31.67 3.75 -6.76
N SER A 63 -31.24 4.99 -6.93
CA SER A 63 -30.69 5.79 -5.83
C SER A 63 -31.82 6.37 -4.98
N ARG A 64 -31.74 6.23 -3.67
CA ARG A 64 -32.71 6.83 -2.73
C ARG A 64 -32.35 8.26 -2.33
N LEU A 65 -31.14 8.71 -2.67
CA LEU A 65 -30.63 10.04 -2.33
C LEU A 65 -30.51 10.97 -3.56
N SER A 66 -30.69 10.43 -4.77
CA SER A 66 -30.54 11.18 -6.01
C SER A 66 -31.46 10.67 -7.10
N HIS A 67 -31.59 11.41 -8.20
CA HIS A 67 -32.38 11.04 -9.37
C HIS A 67 -31.66 10.03 -10.30
N GLU A 68 -30.70 9.26 -9.77
CA GLU A 68 -29.92 8.30 -10.55
C GLU A 68 -30.62 6.93 -10.66
N VAL A 69 -30.72 6.44 -11.88
CA VAL A 69 -31.15 5.07 -12.23
C VAL A 69 -30.01 4.35 -12.94
N GLY A 70 -29.60 3.21 -12.38
CA GLY A 70 -28.59 2.33 -12.98
C GLY A 70 -29.22 1.14 -13.70
N LEU A 71 -28.96 0.98 -14.98
CA LEU A 71 -29.28 -0.19 -15.78
C LEU A 71 -28.07 -1.13 -15.78
N LEU A 72 -28.18 -2.26 -15.10
CA LEU A 72 -27.10 -3.21 -14.84
C LEU A 72 -27.34 -4.52 -15.60
N ASN A 73 -26.30 -5.03 -16.26
CA ASN A 73 -26.35 -6.30 -16.96
C ASN A 73 -25.48 -7.34 -16.24
N TYR A 74 -26.11 -8.35 -15.66
CA TYR A 74 -25.45 -9.50 -15.07
C TYR A 74 -25.50 -10.71 -16.01
N LEU A 75 -24.34 -11.27 -16.35
CA LEU A 75 -24.27 -12.44 -17.24
C LEU A 75 -24.92 -13.66 -16.59
N ARG A 76 -25.64 -14.45 -17.38
CA ARG A 76 -26.20 -15.75 -16.96
C ARG A 76 -26.92 -15.68 -15.60
N PHE A 77 -27.76 -14.66 -15.44
CA PHE A 77 -28.34 -14.29 -14.14
C PHE A 77 -29.05 -15.46 -13.43
N PHE A 78 -29.74 -16.33 -14.16
CA PHE A 78 -30.47 -17.45 -13.57
C PHE A 78 -29.58 -18.69 -13.37
N GLU A 79 -28.65 -18.93 -14.28
CA GLU A 79 -27.80 -20.11 -14.33
C GLU A 79 -26.67 -20.04 -13.30
N ASP A 80 -26.02 -18.89 -13.17
CA ASP A 80 -24.84 -18.74 -12.32
C ASP A 80 -25.28 -18.44 -10.88
N PRO A 81 -24.72 -19.10 -9.85
CA PRO A 81 -25.09 -18.83 -8.46
C PRO A 81 -24.73 -17.41 -8.02
N PHE A 82 -23.63 -16.87 -8.55
CA PHE A 82 -23.14 -15.51 -8.32
C PHE A 82 -22.83 -14.85 -9.67
N PRO A 83 -23.85 -14.34 -10.38
CA PRO A 83 -23.67 -13.84 -11.74
C PRO A 83 -22.80 -12.60 -11.76
N VAL A 84 -21.98 -12.48 -12.81
CA VAL A 84 -20.97 -11.43 -12.97
C VAL A 84 -21.56 -10.20 -13.64
N LEU A 85 -21.23 -9.00 -13.14
CA LEU A 85 -21.62 -7.74 -13.78
C LEU A 85 -20.81 -7.54 -15.08
N ALA A 86 -21.49 -7.52 -16.21
CA ALA A 86 -20.92 -7.31 -17.55
C ALA A 86 -20.81 -5.81 -17.88
N SER A 87 -21.87 -5.05 -17.63
CA SER A 87 -21.95 -3.63 -17.96
C SER A 87 -22.89 -2.88 -17.03
N SER A 88 -22.68 -1.57 -16.92
CA SER A 88 -23.53 -0.63 -16.19
C SER A 88 -23.77 0.62 -17.03
N CYS A 89 -25.00 1.11 -17.02
CA CYS A 89 -25.37 2.42 -17.54
C CYS A 89 -26.10 3.20 -16.45
N VAL A 90 -25.50 4.26 -15.93
CA VAL A 90 -26.12 5.14 -14.93
C VAL A 90 -26.67 6.37 -15.63
N VAL A 91 -27.96 6.63 -15.42
CA VAL A 91 -28.70 7.77 -15.96
C VAL A 91 -29.11 8.65 -14.79
N ASP A 92 -28.77 9.92 -14.85
CA ASP A 92 -29.34 10.94 -13.97
C ASP A 92 -30.54 11.57 -14.68
N LEU A 93 -31.74 11.36 -14.13
CA LEU A 93 -32.99 11.82 -14.74
C LEU A 93 -33.17 13.34 -14.68
N ALA A 94 -32.55 14.01 -13.70
CA ALA A 94 -32.64 15.45 -13.56
C ALA A 94 -31.73 16.16 -14.57
N SER A 95 -30.47 15.72 -14.66
CA SER A 95 -29.50 16.30 -15.61
C SER A 95 -29.58 15.71 -17.02
N LYS A 96 -30.34 14.62 -17.20
CA LYS A 96 -30.39 13.79 -18.43
C LYS A 96 -29.02 13.26 -18.87
N SER A 97 -28.06 13.17 -17.94
CA SER A 97 -26.72 12.69 -18.23
C SER A 97 -26.65 11.16 -18.18
N VAL A 98 -25.77 10.58 -19.00
CA VAL A 98 -25.63 9.11 -19.14
C VAL A 98 -24.17 8.71 -19.03
N ARG A 99 -23.88 7.78 -18.13
CA ARG A 99 -22.54 7.22 -17.89
C ARG A 99 -22.55 5.72 -18.12
N ARG A 100 -21.76 5.24 -19.08
CA ARG A 100 -21.61 3.81 -19.39
C ARG A 100 -20.28 3.29 -18.88
N THR A 101 -20.27 2.08 -18.35
CA THR A 101 -19.05 1.38 -17.91
C THR A 101 -19.13 -0.08 -18.34
N ASP A 102 -18.11 -0.53 -19.06
CA ASP A 102 -17.92 -1.94 -19.43
C ASP A 102 -17.01 -2.63 -18.40
N PHE A 103 -17.46 -3.78 -17.90
CA PHE A 103 -16.74 -4.61 -16.92
C PHE A 103 -16.30 -5.96 -17.50
N SER A 104 -16.64 -6.28 -18.76
CA SER A 104 -16.39 -7.58 -19.40
C SER A 104 -14.91 -7.99 -19.44
N GLN A 105 -14.01 -7.02 -19.57
CA GLN A 105 -12.55 -7.24 -19.65
C GLN A 105 -11.85 -7.30 -18.28
N ARG A 106 -12.58 -7.18 -17.17
CA ARG A 106 -11.95 -7.17 -15.84
C ARG A 106 -11.52 -8.57 -15.41
N LYS A 107 -10.24 -8.71 -15.07
CA LYS A 107 -9.65 -9.95 -14.53
C LYS A 107 -10.23 -10.41 -13.18
N ASN A 108 -10.97 -9.55 -12.48
CA ASN A 108 -11.64 -9.86 -11.21
C ASN A 108 -12.95 -9.06 -11.12
N PRO A 109 -14.03 -9.54 -11.73
CA PRO A 109 -15.25 -8.76 -11.89
C PRO A 109 -16.13 -8.82 -10.64
N ASN A 110 -17.09 -7.89 -10.56
CA ASN A 110 -18.05 -7.84 -9.47
C ASN A 110 -19.12 -8.93 -9.67
N ILE A 111 -19.50 -9.61 -8.60
CA ILE A 111 -20.53 -10.66 -8.60
C ILE A 111 -21.73 -10.28 -7.73
N LEU A 112 -22.91 -10.71 -8.17
CA LEU A 112 -24.15 -10.47 -7.44
C LEU A 112 -24.36 -11.53 -6.35
N HIS A 113 -24.68 -11.06 -5.15
CA HIS A 113 -25.03 -11.89 -4.01
C HIS A 113 -26.50 -11.70 -3.66
N ARG A 114 -27.10 -12.71 -3.03
CA ARG A 114 -28.50 -12.67 -2.60
C ARG A 114 -29.45 -12.33 -3.73
N LYS A 115 -29.28 -12.96 -4.90
CA LYS A 115 -30.06 -12.65 -6.11
C LYS A 115 -31.54 -12.99 -5.97
N GLU A 116 -31.90 -13.85 -5.02
CA GLU A 116 -33.28 -14.15 -4.61
C GLU A 116 -34.06 -12.93 -4.13
N LEU A 117 -33.37 -11.91 -3.59
CA LEU A 117 -33.99 -10.69 -3.09
C LEU A 117 -34.39 -9.73 -4.22
N LEU A 118 -33.83 -9.90 -5.42
CA LEU A 118 -34.12 -9.06 -6.58
C LEU A 118 -35.35 -9.56 -7.37
N LEU A 119 -35.85 -10.77 -7.08
CA LEU A 119 -36.90 -11.45 -7.82
C LEU A 119 -38.27 -11.33 -7.15
N PRO A 120 -39.37 -11.51 -7.92
CA PRO A 120 -40.72 -11.60 -7.37
C PRO A 120 -40.86 -12.64 -6.26
N PRO A 121 -41.66 -12.38 -5.22
CA PRO A 121 -41.92 -13.34 -4.16
C PRO A 121 -42.39 -14.71 -4.67
N ALA A 122 -43.21 -14.73 -5.73
CA ALA A 122 -43.76 -15.92 -6.37
C ALA A 122 -42.83 -16.58 -7.41
N HIS A 123 -41.61 -16.08 -7.61
CA HIS A 123 -40.72 -16.58 -8.66
C HIS A 123 -40.25 -18.03 -8.36
N PRO A 124 -40.37 -18.98 -9.31
CA PRO A 124 -40.19 -20.42 -9.05
C PRO A 124 -38.77 -20.78 -8.58
N LYS A 125 -37.74 -20.08 -9.07
CA LYS A 125 -36.33 -20.32 -8.66
C LYS A 125 -35.90 -19.60 -7.38
N ARG A 126 -36.75 -18.73 -6.80
CA ARG A 126 -36.38 -17.89 -5.64
C ARG A 126 -36.06 -18.73 -4.41
N SER A 127 -36.83 -19.79 -4.17
CA SER A 127 -36.62 -20.71 -3.05
C SER A 127 -35.29 -21.47 -3.15
N GLN A 128 -34.89 -21.89 -4.34
CA GLN A 128 -33.61 -22.55 -4.59
C GLN A 128 -32.42 -21.63 -4.24
N TYR A 129 -32.48 -20.38 -4.70
CA TYR A 129 -31.42 -19.39 -4.43
C TYR A 129 -31.35 -19.01 -2.95
N ALA A 130 -32.51 -18.85 -2.29
CA ALA A 130 -32.57 -18.59 -0.85
C ALA A 130 -31.97 -19.73 -0.02
N LYS A 131 -32.22 -20.99 -0.40
CA LYS A 131 -31.60 -22.16 0.26
C LYS A 131 -30.07 -22.12 0.18
N LEU A 132 -29.51 -21.82 -0.99
CA LEU A 132 -28.07 -21.67 -1.16
C LEU A 132 -27.50 -20.54 -0.29
N THR A 133 -28.13 -19.37 -0.31
CA THR A 133 -27.72 -18.22 0.53
C THR A 133 -27.74 -18.60 2.01
N ALA A 134 -28.82 -19.21 2.50
CA ALA A 134 -28.97 -19.59 3.91
C ALA A 134 -27.93 -20.65 4.37
N GLU A 135 -27.59 -21.61 3.51
CA GLU A 135 -26.53 -22.58 3.80
C GLU A 135 -25.15 -21.90 3.87
N LEU A 136 -24.84 -21.00 2.93
CA LEU A 136 -23.59 -20.24 2.92
C LEU A 136 -23.49 -19.26 4.10
N GLU A 137 -24.60 -18.65 4.54
CA GLU A 137 -24.67 -17.83 5.75
C GLU A 137 -24.35 -18.63 7.00
N ARG A 138 -24.95 -19.82 7.16
CA ARG A 138 -24.64 -20.71 8.30
C ARG A 138 -23.16 -21.11 8.35
N ARG A 139 -22.51 -21.21 7.20
CA ARG A 139 -21.06 -21.47 7.08
C ARG A 139 -20.20 -20.21 7.19
N GLY A 140 -20.79 -19.05 7.52
CA GLY A 140 -20.06 -17.80 7.74
C GLY A 140 -19.56 -17.09 6.49
N MET A 141 -20.00 -17.48 5.29
CA MET A 141 -19.46 -16.99 4.01
C MET A 141 -19.82 -15.52 3.72
N PHE A 142 -20.79 -14.95 4.43
CA PHE A 142 -21.20 -13.55 4.29
C PHE A 142 -20.68 -12.64 5.42
N SER A 143 -19.76 -13.13 6.26
CA SER A 143 -19.22 -12.40 7.41
C SER A 143 -18.38 -11.16 7.04
N ASP A 144 -17.87 -11.07 5.80
CA ASP A 144 -17.21 -9.88 5.25
C ASP A 144 -17.94 -9.33 4.01
N PRO A 145 -19.02 -8.54 4.18
CA PRO A 145 -19.83 -8.00 3.08
C PRO A 145 -19.05 -7.11 2.11
N GLN A 146 -17.84 -6.66 2.49
CA GLN A 146 -17.07 -5.65 1.75
C GLN A 146 -16.10 -6.23 0.71
N ARG A 147 -15.78 -7.53 0.81
CA ARG A 147 -14.84 -8.21 -0.10
C ARG A 147 -15.50 -9.31 -0.94
N ILE A 148 -16.62 -9.89 -0.46
CA ILE A 148 -17.36 -10.93 -1.18
C ILE A 148 -17.78 -10.49 -2.59
N GLY A 149 -17.95 -9.18 -2.83
CA GLY A 149 -18.32 -8.61 -4.12
C GLY A 149 -17.40 -8.96 -5.30
N PHE A 150 -16.16 -9.42 -5.09
CA PHE A 150 -15.22 -9.77 -6.16
C PHE A 150 -15.14 -11.27 -6.40
N GLN A 151 -15.23 -11.69 -7.68
CA GLN A 151 -15.30 -13.12 -8.05
C GLN A 151 -14.11 -13.94 -7.54
N LYS A 152 -12.86 -13.46 -7.69
CA LYS A 152 -11.66 -14.20 -7.24
C LYS A 152 -11.62 -14.35 -5.73
N PHE A 153 -12.03 -13.31 -5.00
CA PHE A 153 -12.07 -13.34 -3.54
C PHE A 153 -13.13 -14.34 -3.07
N TRP A 154 -14.33 -14.27 -3.65
CA TRP A 154 -15.43 -15.18 -3.34
C TRP A 154 -15.09 -16.65 -3.61
N MET A 155 -14.50 -16.94 -4.77
CA MET A 155 -14.05 -18.30 -5.11
C MET A 155 -12.94 -18.79 -4.16
N GLY A 156 -12.00 -17.91 -3.79
CA GLY A 156 -10.96 -18.23 -2.81
C GLY A 156 -11.51 -18.51 -1.41
N GLN A 157 -12.52 -17.74 -0.97
CA GLN A 157 -13.19 -17.97 0.31
C GLN A 157 -13.90 -19.32 0.35
N LEU A 158 -14.68 -19.66 -0.69
CA LEU A 158 -15.30 -20.98 -0.83
C LEU A 158 -14.25 -22.09 -0.76
N ALA A 159 -13.16 -21.98 -1.53
CA ALA A 159 -12.09 -22.96 -1.55
C ALA A 159 -11.39 -23.12 -0.18
N SER A 160 -11.14 -22.02 0.53
CA SER A 160 -10.51 -22.04 1.86
C SER A 160 -11.35 -22.75 2.93
N HIS A 161 -12.67 -22.85 2.72
CA HIS A 161 -13.59 -23.58 3.60
C HIS A 161 -13.91 -24.99 3.05
N GLY A 162 -13.17 -25.45 2.04
CA GLY A 162 -13.40 -26.75 1.40
C GLY A 162 -14.71 -26.84 0.62
N LEU A 163 -15.32 -25.69 0.30
CA LEU A 163 -16.62 -25.62 -0.37
C LEU A 163 -16.42 -25.44 -1.87
N LYS A 164 -17.19 -26.20 -2.65
CA LYS A 164 -17.42 -25.92 -4.07
C LYS A 164 -18.91 -25.77 -4.30
N ILE A 165 -19.29 -24.97 -5.28
CA ILE A 165 -20.69 -24.78 -5.65
C ILE A 165 -20.88 -25.38 -7.04
N ARG A 166 -21.83 -26.31 -7.17
CA ARG A 166 -22.21 -26.92 -8.44
C ARG A 166 -23.68 -26.61 -8.69
N GLY A 167 -23.94 -25.79 -9.70
CA GLY A 167 -25.28 -25.19 -9.89
C GLY A 167 -25.60 -24.25 -8.72
N HIS A 168 -26.67 -24.56 -7.97
CA HIS A 168 -27.09 -23.82 -6.78
C HIS A 168 -27.02 -24.65 -5.49
N SER A 169 -26.12 -25.63 -5.44
CA SER A 169 -25.90 -26.48 -4.26
C SER A 169 -24.42 -26.51 -3.87
N ILE A 170 -24.16 -26.59 -2.57
CA ILE A 170 -22.79 -26.78 -2.04
C ILE A 170 -22.42 -28.26 -2.14
N VAL A 171 -21.22 -28.52 -2.63
CA VAL A 171 -20.56 -29.83 -2.62
C VAL A 171 -19.26 -29.70 -1.84
N GLU A 172 -19.03 -30.60 -0.89
CA GLU A 172 -17.80 -30.63 -0.10
C GLU A 172 -16.67 -31.19 -0.97
N ALA A 173 -15.54 -30.49 -1.00
CA ALA A 173 -14.36 -30.98 -1.66
C ALA A 173 -13.80 -32.12 -0.81
N SER A 174 -14.01 -33.37 -1.24
CA SER A 174 -13.39 -34.54 -0.62
C SER A 174 -11.89 -34.32 -0.51
N SER A 175 -11.40 -34.32 0.73
CA SER A 175 -9.98 -34.24 1.01
C SER A 175 -9.31 -35.47 0.42
N SER A 176 -8.47 -35.29 -0.59
CA SER A 176 -7.59 -36.33 -1.13
C SER A 176 -6.58 -36.74 -0.04
N LYS A 177 -6.98 -37.66 0.85
CA LYS A 177 -6.05 -38.39 1.72
C LYS A 177 -5.45 -39.53 0.90
N THR A 178 -4.21 -39.34 0.41
CA THR A 178 -3.39 -40.45 -0.04
C THR A 178 -2.69 -41.06 1.18
N ALA A 179 -3.15 -42.27 1.51
CA ALA A 179 -2.53 -43.37 2.25
C ALA A 179 -1.22 -43.14 3.03
N ILE A 180 -1.31 -43.28 4.36
CA ILE A 180 -0.40 -44.12 5.17
C ILE A 180 -1.28 -44.88 6.19
N LYS A 181 -1.33 -46.22 6.09
CA LYS A 181 -1.72 -47.15 7.18
C LYS A 181 -0.57 -47.13 8.21
N GLU A 182 -0.75 -47.15 9.53
CA GLU A 182 -1.33 -48.19 10.41
C GLU A 182 -1.79 -47.52 11.73
N LYS A 183 -2.98 -47.83 12.29
CA LYS A 183 -3.22 -48.58 13.55
C LYS A 183 -2.11 -48.40 14.61
N THR A 184 -2.34 -48.02 15.88
CA THR A 184 -3.51 -48.13 16.77
C THR A 184 -3.24 -47.25 18.01
N ASP A 185 -4.31 -46.82 18.66
CA ASP A 185 -4.49 -46.55 20.10
C ASP A 185 -3.51 -45.61 20.82
N GLU A 186 -3.99 -44.41 21.17
CA GLU A 186 -3.94 -43.84 22.53
C GLU A 186 -4.66 -42.47 22.55
N GLU A 187 -5.97 -42.53 22.73
CA GLU A 187 -6.80 -41.42 23.17
C GLU A 187 -6.42 -41.06 24.61
N THR A 188 -5.63 -40.00 24.81
CA THR A 188 -5.68 -39.19 26.06
C THR A 188 -4.90 -37.87 26.01
N ASN A 189 -4.21 -37.51 24.91
CA ASN A 189 -3.30 -36.35 24.91
C ASN A 189 -3.68 -35.18 23.98
N GLU A 190 -4.94 -35.12 23.52
CA GLU A 190 -5.40 -34.11 22.55
C GLU A 190 -5.82 -32.76 23.18
N THR A 191 -6.09 -32.74 24.49
CA THR A 191 -6.53 -31.53 25.21
C THR A 191 -5.35 -30.67 25.67
N ALA A 192 -4.18 -31.26 25.94
CA ALA A 192 -2.98 -30.53 26.32
C ALA A 192 -2.28 -29.88 25.10
N ARG A 193 -2.24 -30.57 23.95
CA ARG A 193 -1.59 -30.06 22.72
C ARG A 193 -2.32 -28.88 22.07
N LYS A 194 -3.65 -28.84 22.14
CA LYS A 194 -4.45 -27.70 21.62
C LYS A 194 -4.28 -26.43 22.45
N ASP A 195 -4.01 -26.56 23.74
CA ASP A 195 -3.73 -25.42 24.61
C ASP A 195 -2.28 -24.93 24.48
N GLU A 196 -1.33 -25.80 24.13
CA GLU A 196 0.06 -25.43 23.78
C GLU A 196 0.15 -24.78 22.40
N GLU A 197 -0.47 -25.33 21.35
CA GLU A 197 -0.49 -24.70 20.00
C GLU A 197 -1.23 -23.34 20.00
N ARG A 198 -2.30 -23.21 20.80
CA ARG A 198 -3.03 -21.94 20.98
C ARG A 198 -2.28 -20.92 21.84
N ARG A 199 -1.34 -21.38 22.69
CA ARG A 199 -0.39 -20.53 23.43
C ARG A 199 0.81 -20.13 22.56
N GLU A 200 1.27 -20.98 21.65
CA GLU A 200 2.37 -20.69 20.72
C GLU A 200 1.97 -19.75 19.58
N GLU A 201 0.75 -19.82 19.05
CA GLU A 201 0.25 -18.82 18.08
C GLU A 201 0.08 -17.42 18.69
N LYS A 202 -0.05 -17.33 20.02
CA LYS A 202 -0.16 -16.07 20.76
C LYS A 202 1.16 -15.31 20.90
N LYS A 203 2.29 -15.86 20.44
CA LYS A 203 3.62 -15.29 20.67
C LYS A 203 4.55 -15.29 19.46
N ARG A 204 4.02 -15.22 18.23
CA ARG A 204 4.81 -14.76 17.07
C ARG A 204 4.83 -13.24 17.06
N GLU A 205 5.95 -12.68 17.49
CA GLU A 205 6.20 -11.24 17.59
C GLU A 205 6.14 -10.61 16.18
N ILE A 206 5.16 -9.73 15.95
CA ILE A 206 5.03 -8.99 14.68
C ILE A 206 6.07 -7.88 14.68
N GLU A 207 7.04 -7.95 13.78
CA GLU A 207 8.18 -7.02 13.71
C GLU A 207 7.79 -5.68 13.03
N ARG A 208 6.89 -4.93 13.65
CA ARG A 208 6.34 -3.65 13.12
C ARG A 208 7.43 -2.67 12.67
N HIS A 209 8.56 -2.65 13.36
CA HIS A 209 9.69 -1.75 13.13
C HIS A 209 10.34 -1.88 11.75
N ARG A 210 10.16 -3.01 11.05
CA ARG A 210 10.77 -3.25 9.72
C ARG A 210 10.02 -2.61 8.55
N THR A 211 8.93 -1.89 8.84
CA THR A 211 8.11 -1.19 7.82
C THR A 211 8.57 0.25 7.56
N ALA A 212 9.46 0.80 8.39
CA ALA A 212 10.03 2.13 8.17
C ALA A 212 10.93 2.14 6.92
N ILE A 213 10.68 3.07 5.98
CA ILE A 213 11.42 3.22 4.73
C ILE A 213 12.11 4.59 4.74
N VAL A 214 13.42 4.63 4.45
CA VAL A 214 14.19 5.86 4.26
C VAL A 214 13.68 6.62 3.04
N ARG A 215 13.33 7.90 3.20
CA ARG A 215 12.86 8.76 2.10
C ARG A 215 13.60 10.10 2.08
N ASP A 216 14.02 10.48 0.88
CA ASP A 216 14.69 11.75 0.55
C ASP A 216 13.71 12.94 0.39
N ARG A 217 12.48 12.83 0.93
CA ARG A 217 11.39 13.81 0.75
C ARG A 217 10.42 13.77 1.93
N LEU A 218 9.87 14.94 2.30
CA LEU A 218 8.78 15.02 3.27
C LEU A 218 7.64 14.04 2.91
N SER A 219 7.08 13.38 3.91
CA SER A 219 5.96 12.46 3.72
C SER A 219 4.71 13.19 3.20
N ALA A 220 3.81 12.43 2.56
CA ALA A 220 2.56 12.97 2.03
C ALA A 220 1.73 13.79 3.05
N PRO A 221 1.57 13.38 4.33
CA PRO A 221 0.89 14.23 5.32
C PRO A 221 1.66 15.51 5.64
N MET A 222 2.99 15.46 5.78
CA MET A 222 3.80 16.66 6.04
C MET A 222 3.73 17.66 4.87
N GLN A 223 3.73 17.19 3.62
CA GLN A 223 3.49 18.03 2.45
C GLN A 223 2.10 18.66 2.46
N ALA A 224 1.07 17.94 2.93
CA ALA A 224 -0.28 18.47 3.05
C ALA A 224 -0.34 19.57 4.12
N LEU A 225 0.28 19.35 5.28
CA LEU A 225 0.37 20.35 6.36
C LEU A 225 1.09 21.62 5.88
N ALA A 226 2.21 21.48 5.17
CA ALA A 226 2.94 22.63 4.58
C ALA A 226 2.06 23.40 3.57
N ARG A 227 1.38 22.70 2.65
CA ARG A 227 0.51 23.31 1.64
C ARG A 227 -0.61 24.14 2.24
N HIS A 228 -1.08 23.75 3.43
CA HIS A 228 -2.14 24.43 4.15
C HIS A 228 -1.63 25.42 5.21
N GLY A 229 -0.34 25.76 5.20
CA GLY A 229 0.24 26.75 6.10
C GLY A 229 0.26 26.33 7.57
N LEU A 230 0.22 25.02 7.84
CA LEU A 230 0.21 24.48 9.20
C LEU A 230 1.62 24.18 9.72
N LEU A 231 2.64 24.21 8.84
CA LEU A 231 4.06 24.05 9.18
C LEU A 231 4.78 25.40 9.04
N VAL A 232 4.76 26.16 10.13
CA VAL A 232 5.31 27.53 10.23
C VAL A 232 6.14 27.62 11.51
N SER A 233 7.10 28.54 11.56
CA SER A 233 8.11 28.64 12.62
C SER A 233 7.56 29.02 14.00
N ASP A 234 6.37 29.60 14.06
CA ASP A 234 5.66 29.95 15.30
C ASP A 234 4.86 28.77 15.88
N ARG A 235 4.90 27.59 15.25
CA ARG A 235 4.19 26.40 15.70
C ARG A 235 5.14 25.26 16.05
N THR A 236 4.75 24.54 17.09
CA THR A 236 5.36 23.28 17.49
C THR A 236 4.73 22.10 16.77
N VAL A 237 5.56 21.17 16.30
CA VAL A 237 5.14 19.98 15.56
C VAL A 237 5.61 18.72 16.30
N LEU A 238 4.74 17.73 16.40
CA LEU A 238 5.10 16.39 16.87
C LEU A 238 4.82 15.37 15.76
N ASP A 239 5.84 14.61 15.35
CA ASP A 239 5.67 13.46 14.48
C ASP A 239 5.56 12.19 15.31
N TYR A 240 4.32 11.69 15.46
CA TYR A 240 3.98 10.52 16.28
C TYR A 240 4.15 9.25 15.44
N GLY A 241 5.11 8.42 15.84
CA GLY A 241 5.59 7.27 15.06
C GLY A 241 6.52 7.67 13.93
N CYS A 242 7.52 8.52 14.22
CA CYS A 242 8.42 9.11 13.22
C CYS A 242 9.36 8.08 12.54
N GLY A 243 9.41 6.84 13.02
CA GLY A 243 10.37 5.83 12.55
C GLY A 243 11.80 6.36 12.67
N GLN A 244 12.54 6.34 11.57
CA GLN A 244 13.94 6.80 11.52
C GLN A 244 14.10 8.35 11.51
N GLY A 245 13.00 9.11 11.52
CA GLY A 245 13.03 10.57 11.73
C GLY A 245 13.39 11.42 10.51
N ASP A 246 13.14 10.94 9.28
CA ASP A 246 13.42 11.70 8.05
C ASP A 246 12.65 13.04 7.99
N ASP A 247 11.34 13.00 8.25
CA ASP A 247 10.49 14.20 8.25
C ASP A 247 10.94 15.21 9.32
N VAL A 248 11.34 14.71 10.49
CA VAL A 248 11.83 15.52 11.60
C VAL A 248 13.10 16.26 11.22
N ARG A 249 14.10 15.56 10.65
CA ARG A 249 15.35 16.17 10.18
C ARG A 249 15.08 17.24 9.12
N ALA A 250 14.22 16.94 8.14
CA ALA A 250 13.89 17.87 7.06
C ALA A 250 13.22 19.16 7.58
N LEU A 251 12.30 19.05 8.54
CA LEU A 251 11.62 20.21 9.14
C LEU A 251 12.55 21.02 10.07
N GLN A 252 13.44 20.36 10.82
CA GLN A 252 14.45 21.05 11.64
C GLN A 252 15.42 21.86 10.78
N ALA A 253 15.82 21.33 9.62
CA ALA A 253 16.75 22.01 8.70
C ALA A 253 16.19 23.35 8.16
N VAL A 254 14.87 23.52 8.12
CA VAL A 254 14.21 24.76 7.72
C VAL A 254 13.72 25.61 8.91
N GLY A 255 14.17 25.28 10.13
CA GLY A 255 13.88 26.06 11.33
C GLY A 255 12.51 25.85 11.96
N ILE A 256 11.80 24.76 11.61
CA ILE A 256 10.52 24.42 12.23
C ILE A 256 10.79 23.67 13.54
N SER A 257 10.10 24.08 14.61
CA SER A 257 10.16 23.40 15.90
C SER A 257 9.41 22.07 15.81
N VAL A 258 10.14 20.97 15.58
CA VAL A 258 9.57 19.62 15.48
C VAL A 258 10.26 18.64 16.41
N THR A 259 9.47 17.76 17.01
CA THR A 259 9.92 16.61 17.80
C THR A 259 9.39 15.33 17.16
N GLY A 260 10.20 14.27 17.12
CA GLY A 260 9.78 12.95 16.67
C GLY A 260 9.72 11.96 17.83
N TRP A 261 8.65 11.20 17.92
CA TRP A 261 8.56 10.08 18.85
C TRP A 261 8.29 8.78 18.09
N ASP A 262 8.95 7.71 18.48
CA ASP A 262 8.72 6.37 17.94
C ASP A 262 8.99 5.32 19.02
N PRO A 263 8.13 4.31 19.20
CA PRO A 263 8.29 3.32 20.27
C PRO A 263 9.57 2.49 20.17
N HIS A 264 10.19 2.39 18.99
CA HIS A 264 11.43 1.67 18.78
C HIS A 264 12.62 2.61 18.53
N TYR A 265 12.47 3.56 17.61
CA TYR A 265 13.60 4.38 17.12
C TYR A 265 13.86 5.63 17.97
N ALA A 266 12.88 6.10 18.73
CA ALA A 266 12.97 7.33 19.52
C ALA A 266 12.16 7.23 20.82
N LYS A 267 12.32 6.11 21.55
CA LYS A 267 11.54 5.77 22.74
C LYS A 267 11.79 6.72 23.92
N ASP A 268 13.02 7.25 24.00
CA ASP A 268 13.50 8.07 25.12
C ASP A 268 13.13 9.56 24.94
N VAL A 269 12.57 9.94 23.79
CA VAL A 269 12.08 11.30 23.56
C VAL A 269 10.75 11.47 24.29
N PRO A 270 10.61 12.46 25.20
CA PRO A 270 9.36 12.66 25.92
C PRO A 270 8.25 13.12 24.98
N LEU A 271 7.08 12.48 25.07
CA LEU A 271 5.87 12.92 24.38
C LEU A 271 5.35 14.21 25.04
N ALA A 272 5.53 15.35 24.36
CA ALA A 272 5.01 16.64 24.79
C ALA A 272 3.88 17.12 23.87
N PRO A 273 2.90 17.89 24.36
CA PRO A 273 1.88 18.47 23.51
C PRO A 273 2.46 19.46 22.50
N ALA A 274 1.93 19.44 21.28
CA ALA A 274 2.35 20.27 20.15
C ALA A 274 1.15 20.92 19.45
N ASP A 275 1.38 22.02 18.74
CA ASP A 275 0.34 22.71 17.98
C ASP A 275 -0.21 21.83 16.87
N VAL A 276 0.70 21.16 16.16
CA VAL A 276 0.37 20.19 15.11
C VAL A 276 0.95 18.84 15.45
N VAL A 277 0.11 17.79 15.44
CA VAL A 277 0.57 16.41 15.59
C VAL A 277 0.34 15.67 14.29
N ASN A 278 1.34 14.94 13.81
CA ASN A 278 1.23 14.06 12.65
C ASN A 278 1.24 12.59 13.09
N VAL A 279 0.30 11.80 12.56
CA VAL A 279 0.26 10.34 12.66
C VAL A 279 0.36 9.79 11.25
N GLY A 280 1.58 9.73 10.74
CA GLY A 280 1.87 9.31 9.37
C GLY A 280 2.05 7.79 9.27
N PHE A 281 1.10 7.08 8.64
CA PHE A 281 1.15 5.64 8.34
C PHE A 281 1.23 4.69 9.54
N VAL A 282 1.28 5.19 10.77
CA VAL A 282 1.30 4.40 12.02
C VAL A 282 0.12 3.45 12.14
N LEU A 283 -1.08 3.90 11.76
CA LEU A 283 -2.29 3.07 11.88
C LEU A 283 -2.27 1.86 10.95
N ASN A 284 -1.45 1.90 9.90
CA ASN A 284 -1.33 0.77 9.00
C ASN A 284 -0.60 -0.41 9.66
N VAL A 285 0.30 -0.17 10.61
CA VAL A 285 1.20 -1.21 11.16
C VAL A 285 0.74 -1.79 12.49
N ILE A 286 -0.37 -1.28 13.03
CA ILE A 286 -0.98 -1.77 14.28
C ILE A 286 -2.05 -2.80 13.95
N GLU A 287 -1.85 -4.06 14.32
CA GLU A 287 -2.77 -5.17 14.05
C GLU A 287 -3.98 -5.26 14.98
N GLU A 288 -3.94 -4.58 16.12
CA GLU A 288 -5.02 -4.59 17.12
C GLU A 288 -5.92 -3.35 16.93
N PRO A 289 -7.21 -3.51 16.56
CA PRO A 289 -8.13 -2.40 16.38
C PRO A 289 -8.24 -1.48 17.62
N ARG A 290 -8.23 -2.06 18.83
CA ARG A 290 -8.29 -1.26 20.07
C ARG A 290 -7.05 -0.41 20.28
N GLU A 291 -5.89 -0.94 19.93
CA GLU A 291 -4.62 -0.21 20.00
C GLU A 291 -4.58 0.93 18.98
N ARG A 292 -5.15 0.76 17.77
CA ARG A 292 -5.29 1.87 16.81
C ARG A 292 -6.12 3.01 17.36
N ILE A 293 -7.22 2.71 18.04
CA ILE A 293 -8.06 3.73 18.69
C ILE A 293 -7.26 4.46 19.77
N GLN A 294 -6.53 3.72 20.62
CA GLN A 294 -5.69 4.30 21.67
C GLN A 294 -4.58 5.19 21.11
N ALA A 295 -3.91 4.75 20.04
CA ALA A 295 -2.85 5.53 19.39
C ALA A 295 -3.38 6.86 18.84
N VAL A 296 -4.51 6.86 18.14
CA VAL A 296 -5.12 8.09 17.61
C VAL A 296 -5.62 9.00 18.74
N ARG A 297 -6.25 8.45 19.78
CA ARG A 297 -6.70 9.24 20.94
C ARG A 297 -5.53 9.89 21.66
N ARG A 298 -4.45 9.15 21.92
CA ARG A 298 -3.24 9.68 22.56
C ARG A 298 -2.58 10.77 21.71
N ALA A 299 -2.50 10.59 20.39
CA ALA A 299 -2.00 11.62 19.49
C ALA A 299 -2.89 12.88 19.51
N PHE A 300 -4.21 12.72 19.59
CA PHE A 300 -5.16 13.83 19.68
C PHE A 300 -5.11 14.56 21.04
N GLU A 301 -4.85 13.85 22.14
CA GLU A 301 -4.62 14.45 23.46
C GLU A 301 -3.41 15.39 23.43
N LEU A 302 -2.33 14.97 22.77
CA LEU A 302 -1.11 15.77 22.56
C LEU A 302 -1.27 16.90 21.55
N THR A 303 -2.37 16.94 20.80
CA THR A 303 -2.65 17.99 19.82
C THR A 303 -3.23 19.22 20.52
N ARG A 304 -2.69 20.41 20.23
CA ARG A 304 -3.32 21.69 20.64
C ARG A 304 -4.22 22.26 19.54
N GLN A 305 -3.79 22.25 18.27
CA GLN A 305 -4.52 22.90 17.17
C GLN A 305 -5.03 21.91 16.12
N CYS A 306 -4.14 21.13 15.49
CA CYS A 306 -4.50 20.26 14.36
C CYS A 306 -3.79 18.90 14.40
N LEU A 307 -4.56 17.82 14.31
CA LEU A 307 -4.05 16.47 14.13
C LEU A 307 -4.12 16.10 12.65
N SER A 308 -2.98 15.70 12.07
CA SER A 308 -2.90 15.09 10.75
C SER A 308 -2.82 13.58 10.88
N VAL A 309 -3.71 12.85 10.21
CA VAL A 309 -3.67 11.39 10.14
C VAL A 309 -3.57 10.96 8.68
N ALA A 310 -2.55 10.15 8.38
CA ALA A 310 -2.39 9.58 7.05
C ALA A 310 -2.26 8.06 7.11
N VAL A 311 -2.84 7.39 6.12
CA VAL A 311 -2.75 5.93 5.97
C VAL A 311 -2.58 5.51 4.51
N MET A 312 -2.10 4.29 4.30
CA MET A 312 -2.14 3.66 2.99
C MET A 312 -3.58 3.26 2.60
N VAL A 313 -4.01 3.70 1.40
CA VAL A 313 -5.34 3.41 0.84
C VAL A 313 -5.32 2.10 0.06
N VAL A 314 -6.44 1.37 0.07
CA VAL A 314 -6.63 0.17 -0.76
C VAL A 314 -6.29 0.43 -2.22
N GLY A 315 -5.51 -0.44 -2.84
CA GLY A 315 -5.10 -0.35 -4.25
C GLY A 315 -3.80 0.40 -4.52
N LYS A 316 -3.15 0.98 -3.50
CA LYS A 316 -1.80 1.58 -3.61
C LYS A 316 -0.65 0.66 -3.17
N GLY A 317 -0.94 -0.49 -2.55
CA GLY A 317 0.05 -1.50 -2.16
C GLY A 317 -0.03 -2.73 -3.04
N ASP A 318 1.13 -3.33 -3.34
CA ASP A 318 1.21 -4.66 -3.94
C ASP A 318 0.89 -5.71 -2.87
N THR A 319 -0.26 -6.34 -2.97
CA THR A 319 -0.71 -7.40 -2.06
C THR A 319 -0.36 -8.80 -2.57
N SER A 320 0.39 -8.91 -3.68
CA SER A 320 0.88 -10.21 -4.14
C SER A 320 1.83 -10.81 -3.09
N GLY A 321 1.61 -12.08 -2.71
CA GLY A 321 2.40 -12.78 -1.69
C GLY A 321 2.06 -12.47 -0.22
N GLN A 322 1.13 -11.54 0.09
CA GLN A 322 0.77 -11.25 1.48
C GLN A 322 -0.35 -12.16 2.00
N ARG A 323 -0.20 -12.72 3.20
CA ARG A 323 -1.20 -13.57 3.84
C ARG A 323 -2.22 -12.69 4.58
N PRO A 324 -3.53 -12.85 4.37
CA PRO A 324 -4.53 -12.13 5.16
C PRO A 324 -4.36 -12.44 6.66
N TYR A 325 -4.39 -11.39 7.49
CA TYR A 325 -4.33 -11.52 8.95
C TYR A 325 -5.19 -10.43 9.59
N ARG A 326 -6.17 -10.84 10.41
CA ARG A 326 -7.19 -9.95 10.99
C ARG A 326 -7.81 -9.05 9.91
N ASP A 327 -7.73 -7.74 10.06
CA ASP A 327 -8.27 -6.77 9.11
C ASP A 327 -7.21 -6.15 8.18
N GLY A 328 -6.03 -6.75 8.14
CA GLY A 328 -4.92 -6.38 7.25
C GLY A 328 -4.27 -7.63 6.65
N PHE A 329 -2.97 -7.51 6.41
CA PHE A 329 -2.16 -8.52 5.77
C PHE A 329 -0.82 -8.66 6.49
N ILE A 330 -0.27 -9.87 6.55
CA ILE A 330 1.10 -10.14 6.98
C ILE A 330 1.95 -10.40 5.74
N SER A 331 3.07 -9.70 5.62
CA SER A 331 4.06 -9.95 4.57
C SER A 331 4.88 -11.23 4.84
N GLU A 332 5.61 -11.72 3.84
CA GLU A 332 6.57 -12.83 4.02
C GLU A 332 7.65 -12.52 5.07
N ARG A 333 7.88 -11.23 5.37
CA ARG A 333 8.81 -10.75 6.41
C ARG A 333 8.13 -10.57 7.78
N ALA A 334 6.97 -11.20 8.00
CA ALA A 334 6.20 -11.15 9.26
C ALA A 334 5.75 -9.74 9.71
N THR A 335 5.59 -8.79 8.79
CA THR A 335 5.09 -7.44 9.10
C THR A 335 3.62 -7.27 8.77
N PHE A 336 2.85 -6.68 9.70
CA PHE A 336 1.44 -6.38 9.49
C PHE A 336 1.23 -5.06 8.74
N GLN A 337 0.29 -5.07 7.79
CA GLN A 337 -0.16 -3.89 7.07
C GLN A 337 -1.68 -3.90 6.88
N LYS A 338 -2.38 -2.94 7.46
CA LYS A 338 -3.78 -2.61 7.16
C LYS A 338 -3.83 -1.58 6.04
N TYR A 339 -4.74 -1.74 5.09
CA TYR A 339 -5.09 -0.71 4.10
C TYR A 339 -6.49 -0.20 4.38
N PHE A 340 -6.69 1.10 4.31
CA PHE A 340 -7.97 1.73 4.61
C PHE A 340 -8.67 2.19 3.34
N ARG A 341 -9.99 2.23 3.36
CA ARG A 341 -10.75 3.07 2.42
C ARG A 341 -10.85 4.50 2.94
N GLN A 342 -11.13 5.46 2.05
CA GLN A 342 -11.25 6.86 2.44
C GLN A 342 -12.38 7.05 3.46
N GLU A 343 -13.56 6.46 3.18
CA GLU A 343 -14.73 6.57 4.05
C GLU A 343 -14.53 5.82 5.37
N GLU A 344 -13.91 4.63 5.32
CA GLU A 344 -13.59 3.83 6.50
C GLU A 344 -12.69 4.60 7.47
N LEU A 345 -11.65 5.27 6.95
CA LEU A 345 -10.77 6.09 7.76
C LEU A 345 -11.53 7.28 8.37
N LYS A 346 -12.39 7.95 7.60
CA LYS A 346 -13.20 9.06 8.13
C LYS A 346 -14.08 8.60 9.29
N GLU A 347 -14.87 7.54 9.09
CA GLU A 347 -15.76 7.00 10.13
C GLU A 347 -14.97 6.55 11.37
N PHE A 348 -13.81 5.93 11.16
CA PHE A 348 -12.92 5.52 12.24
C PHE A 348 -12.43 6.72 13.07
N LEU A 349 -11.99 7.80 12.42
CA LEU A 349 -11.52 9.02 13.08
C LEU A 349 -12.65 9.74 13.79
N ASP A 350 -13.78 9.96 13.11
CA ASP A 350 -14.96 10.64 13.65
C ASP A 350 -15.44 9.96 14.94
N ARG A 351 -15.57 8.62 14.92
CA ARG A 351 -16.01 7.84 16.10
C ARG A 351 -14.95 7.78 17.20
N SER A 352 -13.68 7.68 16.84
CA SER A 352 -12.60 7.54 17.83
C SER A 352 -12.36 8.83 18.60
N LEU A 353 -12.51 9.98 17.93
CA LEU A 353 -12.17 11.30 18.45
C LEU A 353 -13.39 12.15 18.84
N GLY A 354 -14.59 11.80 18.37
CA GLY A 354 -15.80 12.59 18.64
C GLY A 354 -15.78 13.97 17.97
N THR A 355 -15.00 14.14 16.91
CA THR A 355 -14.87 15.38 16.13
C THR A 355 -14.74 15.02 14.65
N GLU A 356 -15.30 15.87 13.79
CA GLU A 356 -15.26 15.66 12.35
C GLU A 356 -13.83 15.69 11.79
N ALA A 357 -13.49 14.65 11.04
CA ALA A 357 -12.27 14.57 10.26
C ALA A 357 -12.48 15.12 8.83
N ILE A 358 -11.66 16.09 8.45
CA ILE A 358 -11.74 16.76 7.15
C ILE A 358 -10.75 16.12 6.19
N ALA A 359 -11.27 15.59 5.07
CA ALA A 359 -10.43 15.02 4.02
C ALA A 359 -9.64 16.11 3.27
N VAL A 360 -8.31 15.97 3.24
CA VAL A 360 -7.39 16.88 2.54
C VAL A 360 -6.63 16.20 1.39
N GLY A 361 -6.72 14.87 1.31
CA GLY A 361 -6.20 14.09 0.19
C GLY A 361 -6.54 12.60 0.32
N PRO A 362 -6.14 11.77 -0.66
CA PRO A 362 -6.34 10.33 -0.60
C PRO A 362 -5.58 9.72 0.58
N GLY A 363 -6.30 9.20 1.56
CA GLY A 363 -5.79 8.62 2.79
C GLY A 363 -5.26 9.63 3.80
N ILE A 364 -5.56 10.94 3.65
CA ILE A 364 -5.06 12.01 4.53
C ILE A 364 -6.23 12.84 5.05
N PHE A 365 -6.34 12.95 6.38
CA PHE A 365 -7.36 13.71 7.07
C PHE A 365 -6.75 14.63 8.12
N PHE A 366 -7.35 15.80 8.28
CA PHE A 366 -7.08 16.72 9.39
C PHE A 366 -8.23 16.72 10.37
N VAL A 367 -7.91 16.76 11.65
CA VAL A 367 -8.86 16.87 12.76
C VAL A 367 -8.46 18.07 13.60
N PHE A 368 -9.28 19.11 13.60
CA PHE A 368 -8.97 20.36 14.29
C PHE A 368 -9.55 20.37 15.70
N LYS A 369 -8.67 20.62 16.68
CA LYS A 369 -9.04 20.88 18.06
C LYS A 369 -9.30 22.37 18.28
N ASP A 370 -8.56 23.23 17.59
CA ASP A 370 -8.84 24.65 17.49
C ASP A 370 -9.90 24.92 16.40
N LYS A 371 -11.10 25.30 16.84
CA LYS A 371 -12.25 25.58 15.96
C LYS A 371 -12.12 26.88 15.17
N ILE A 372 -11.33 27.84 15.63
CA ILE A 372 -11.04 29.05 14.87
C ILE A 372 -10.11 28.71 13.71
N LEU A 373 -9.09 27.90 13.96
CA LEU A 373 -8.19 27.41 12.90
C LEU A 373 -8.94 26.55 11.87
N GLU A 374 -9.88 25.71 12.32
CA GLU A 374 -10.75 24.92 11.45
C GLU A 374 -11.57 25.79 10.48
N GLN A 375 -12.21 26.84 10.98
CA GLN A 375 -13.01 27.76 10.17
C GLN A 375 -12.15 28.50 9.14
N ARG A 376 -10.95 28.97 9.55
CA ARG A 376 -9.99 29.60 8.63
C ARG A 376 -9.56 28.61 7.53
N PHE A 377 -9.23 27.38 7.91
CA PHE A 377 -8.86 26.32 6.98
C PHE A 377 -9.97 26.04 5.94
N LEU A 378 -11.23 25.94 6.38
CA LEU A 378 -12.37 25.71 5.50
C LEU A 378 -12.62 26.89 4.55
N LEU A 379 -12.46 28.12 5.03
CA LEU A 379 -12.57 29.34 4.22
C LEU A 379 -11.48 29.41 3.14
N ASP A 380 -10.23 29.16 3.51
CA ASP A 380 -9.08 29.21 2.58
C ASP A 380 -9.20 28.15 1.49
N ARG A 381 -9.76 26.98 1.81
CA ARG A 381 -10.05 25.91 0.85
C ARG A 381 -11.03 26.36 -0.24
N GLN A 382 -12.00 27.21 0.08
CA GLN A 382 -12.97 27.76 -0.88
C GLN A 382 -12.36 28.86 -1.75
N ARG A 383 -11.45 29.66 -1.18
CA ARG A 383 -10.85 30.82 -1.86
C ARG A 383 -9.81 30.46 -2.93
N ARG A 384 -9.47 29.18 -3.12
CA ARG A 384 -8.40 28.71 -4.04
C ARG A 384 -7.08 29.49 -3.87
N ILE A 385 -6.79 30.01 -2.68
CA ILE A 385 -5.50 30.66 -2.41
C ILE A 385 -4.47 29.53 -2.36
N ARG A 386 -3.67 29.40 -3.42
CA ARG A 386 -2.50 28.53 -3.41
C ARG A 386 -1.41 29.25 -2.62
N VAL A 387 -1.33 29.00 -1.32
CA VAL A 387 -0.10 29.29 -0.57
C VAL A 387 0.97 28.36 -1.16
N PRO A 388 1.97 28.89 -1.88
CA PRO A 388 3.05 28.06 -2.39
C PRO A 388 3.77 27.44 -1.19
N LEU A 389 4.17 26.16 -1.25
CA LEU A 389 5.13 25.66 -0.26
C LEU A 389 6.35 26.60 -0.26
N PRO A 390 6.93 26.93 0.90
CA PRO A 390 8.22 27.61 0.98
C PRO A 390 9.21 26.91 0.04
N PRO A 391 10.04 27.63 -0.75
CA PRO A 391 10.98 27.04 -1.69
C PRO A 391 11.82 25.91 -1.07
N GLU A 392 12.17 26.06 0.21
CA GLU A 392 12.96 25.10 0.99
C GLU A 392 12.21 23.79 1.28
N LEU A 393 10.87 23.79 1.24
CA LEU A 393 10.01 22.62 1.45
C LEU A 393 9.47 22.02 0.15
N ARG A 394 9.81 22.60 -1.02
CA ARG A 394 9.45 22.04 -2.31
C ARG A 394 10.35 20.85 -2.62
N PRO A 395 9.82 19.72 -3.12
CA PRO A 395 10.67 18.63 -3.55
C PRO A 395 11.59 19.12 -4.68
N PRO A 396 12.89 18.73 -4.69
CA PRO A 396 13.74 18.91 -5.84
C PRO A 396 13.06 18.32 -7.08
N LEU A 397 13.10 19.04 -8.21
CA LEU A 397 12.48 18.63 -9.46
C LEU A 397 13.01 17.28 -9.97
N ASP A 398 14.21 16.89 -9.55
CA ASP A 398 14.84 15.64 -9.97
C ASP A 398 14.31 14.45 -9.15
N ARG A 399 13.61 13.55 -9.85
CA ARG A 399 13.36 12.20 -9.35
C ARG A 399 14.62 11.39 -9.65
N PRO A 400 15.33 10.84 -8.64
CA PRO A 400 16.39 9.88 -8.91
C PRO A 400 15.78 8.70 -9.66
N THR A 401 16.31 8.46 -10.85
CA THR A 401 15.94 7.37 -11.73
C THR A 401 16.23 6.02 -11.08
N LEU A 402 15.71 4.93 -11.65
CA LEU A 402 16.09 3.58 -11.21
C LEU A 402 17.61 3.34 -11.33
N ALA A 403 18.27 4.05 -12.25
CA ALA A 403 19.72 4.02 -12.39
C ALA A 403 20.41 4.68 -11.18
N ASP A 404 19.91 5.83 -10.72
CA ASP A 404 20.48 6.55 -9.57
C ASP A 404 20.33 5.74 -8.27
N ARG A 405 19.19 5.08 -8.07
CA ARG A 405 18.98 4.19 -6.91
C ARG A 405 19.88 2.97 -6.95
N ARG A 406 20.02 2.35 -8.14
CA ARG A 406 20.93 1.22 -8.33
C ARG A 406 22.38 1.65 -8.09
N MET A 407 22.75 2.87 -8.49
CA MET A 407 24.08 3.41 -8.25
C MET A 407 24.35 3.58 -6.75
N GLU A 408 23.38 4.09 -5.99
CA GLU A 408 23.55 4.28 -4.55
C GLU A 408 23.72 2.95 -3.81
N THR A 409 23.03 1.89 -4.23
CA THR A 409 23.22 0.53 -3.68
C THR A 409 24.61 -0.03 -4.01
N LEU A 410 25.17 0.29 -5.19
CA LEU A 410 26.48 -0.19 -5.62
C LEU A 410 27.64 0.66 -5.03
N ARG A 411 27.36 1.87 -4.54
CA ARG A 411 28.38 2.82 -4.08
C ARG A 411 29.34 2.24 -3.02
N PRO A 412 28.89 1.58 -1.93
CA PRO A 412 29.81 1.06 -0.92
C PRO A 412 30.76 -0.01 -1.46
N LEU A 413 30.27 -0.81 -2.41
CA LEU A 413 31.06 -1.85 -3.09
C LEU A 413 32.14 -1.22 -3.98
N LEU A 414 31.76 -0.18 -4.72
CA LEU A 414 32.66 0.56 -5.59
C LEU A 414 33.70 1.37 -4.79
N GLU A 415 33.33 1.92 -3.63
CA GLU A 415 34.26 2.59 -2.70
C GLU A 415 35.33 1.62 -2.19
N ARG A 416 34.94 0.42 -1.75
CA ARG A 416 35.90 -0.62 -1.31
C ARG A 416 36.90 -0.99 -2.42
N LEU A 417 36.40 -1.19 -3.64
CA LEU A 417 37.27 -1.46 -4.79
C LEU A 417 38.19 -0.27 -5.08
N TRP A 418 37.66 0.96 -5.06
CA TRP A 418 38.43 2.17 -5.32
C TRP A 418 39.55 2.37 -4.30
N GLN A 419 39.30 2.11 -3.02
CA GLN A 419 40.34 2.18 -1.98
C GLN A 419 41.47 1.17 -2.23
N GLN A 420 41.16 -0.06 -2.67
CA GLN A 420 42.21 -1.02 -3.05
C GLN A 420 43.00 -0.56 -4.29
N MET A 421 42.34 0.05 -5.27
CA MET A 421 43.00 0.63 -6.45
C MET A 421 43.91 1.81 -6.08
N LEU A 422 43.47 2.68 -5.16
CA LEU A 422 44.30 3.79 -4.64
C LEU A 422 45.51 3.27 -3.87
N ALA A 423 45.36 2.23 -3.05
CA ALA A 423 46.46 1.61 -2.33
C ALA A 423 47.55 1.04 -3.27
N MET A 424 47.13 0.48 -4.40
CA MET A 424 48.05 -0.03 -5.43
C MET A 424 48.50 1.06 -6.42
N GLY A 425 47.83 2.21 -6.46
CA GLY A 425 48.04 3.26 -7.46
C GLY A 425 47.68 2.86 -8.89
N ARG A 426 46.92 1.77 -9.08
CA ARG A 426 46.57 1.20 -10.40
C ARG A 426 45.32 0.30 -10.34
N PRO A 427 44.71 -0.03 -11.49
CA PRO A 427 43.69 -1.08 -11.59
C PRO A 427 44.18 -2.45 -11.11
N LEU A 428 43.25 -3.27 -10.63
CA LEU A 428 43.53 -4.56 -10.01
C LEU A 428 43.20 -5.70 -10.95
N VAL A 429 43.88 -6.83 -10.78
CA VAL A 429 43.44 -8.10 -11.37
C VAL A 429 42.61 -8.89 -10.35
N GLU A 430 41.85 -9.88 -10.82
CA GLU A 430 40.94 -10.65 -9.95
C GLU A 430 41.68 -11.32 -8.78
N GLU A 431 42.93 -11.73 -8.98
CA GLU A 431 43.78 -12.33 -7.94
C GLU A 431 44.25 -11.34 -6.86
N GLU A 432 44.16 -10.02 -7.12
CA GLU A 432 44.53 -8.95 -6.19
C GLU A 432 43.34 -8.41 -5.39
N VAL A 433 42.12 -8.83 -5.74
CA VAL A 433 40.89 -8.44 -5.04
C VAL A 433 40.56 -9.49 -3.99
N SER A 434 40.15 -9.07 -2.80
CA SER A 434 39.77 -10.02 -1.75
C SER A 434 38.62 -10.94 -2.23
N PRO A 435 38.65 -12.26 -1.92
CA PRO A 435 37.67 -13.22 -2.44
C PRO A 435 36.22 -12.82 -2.18
N ASP A 436 35.96 -12.26 -1.01
CA ASP A 436 34.63 -11.78 -0.60
C ASP A 436 34.15 -10.63 -1.49
N LEU A 437 35.03 -9.64 -1.73
CA LEU A 437 34.72 -8.48 -2.56
C LEU A 437 34.55 -8.88 -4.03
N LEU A 438 35.38 -9.80 -4.53
CA LEU A 438 35.28 -10.32 -5.88
C LEU A 438 33.94 -11.04 -6.10
N SER A 439 33.51 -11.86 -5.13
CA SER A 439 32.20 -12.55 -5.17
C SER A 439 31.03 -11.57 -5.17
N GLU A 440 31.09 -10.54 -4.32
CA GLU A 440 30.08 -9.47 -4.28
C GLU A 440 30.00 -8.70 -5.62
N ILE A 441 31.15 -8.38 -6.21
CA ILE A 441 31.25 -7.71 -7.52
C ILE A 441 30.66 -8.57 -8.63
N GLN A 442 30.99 -9.87 -8.67
CA GLN A 442 30.45 -10.79 -9.67
C GLN A 442 28.92 -10.96 -9.51
N GLY A 443 28.43 -11.06 -8.27
CA GLY A 443 27.00 -11.19 -7.99
C GLY A 443 26.16 -9.96 -8.39
N GLN A 444 26.68 -8.74 -8.18
CA GLN A 444 25.91 -7.51 -8.41
C GLN A 444 26.18 -6.82 -9.77
N MET A 445 27.39 -6.98 -10.31
CA MET A 445 27.86 -6.27 -11.52
C MET A 445 28.36 -7.21 -12.62
N GLY A 446 28.56 -8.50 -12.34
CA GLY A 446 28.95 -9.51 -13.30
C GLY A 446 30.46 -9.61 -13.57
N SER A 447 31.21 -8.50 -13.57
CA SER A 447 32.67 -8.54 -13.79
C SER A 447 33.42 -7.40 -13.11
N LEU A 448 34.69 -7.66 -12.76
CA LEU A 448 35.62 -6.68 -12.20
C LEU A 448 35.82 -5.48 -13.13
N ARG A 449 36.01 -5.73 -14.43
CA ARG A 449 36.17 -4.65 -15.43
C ARG A 449 34.97 -3.70 -15.48
N ARG A 450 33.75 -4.20 -15.26
CA ARG A 450 32.56 -3.35 -15.20
C ARG A 450 32.56 -2.51 -13.93
N ALA A 451 32.96 -3.09 -12.80
CA ALA A 451 33.12 -2.40 -11.53
C ALA A 451 34.11 -1.23 -11.64
N GLU A 452 35.30 -1.48 -12.20
CA GLU A 452 36.33 -0.46 -12.39
C GLU A 452 35.85 0.71 -13.26
N ARG A 453 35.17 0.41 -14.37
CA ARG A 453 34.63 1.43 -15.27
C ARG A 453 33.59 2.32 -14.57
N LEU A 454 32.75 1.72 -13.72
CA LEU A 454 31.78 2.47 -12.92
C LEU A 454 32.47 3.29 -11.83
N GLY A 455 33.47 2.71 -11.15
CA GLY A 455 34.29 3.42 -10.16
C GLY A 455 34.96 4.67 -10.73
N ARG A 456 35.58 4.57 -11.91
CA ARG A 456 36.18 5.72 -12.60
C ARG A 456 35.19 6.82 -12.96
N SER A 457 33.91 6.49 -13.16
CA SER A 457 32.87 7.48 -13.42
C SER A 457 32.33 8.16 -12.17
N LEU A 458 32.50 7.53 -10.99
CA LEU A 458 31.99 8.03 -9.71
C LEU A 458 33.06 8.75 -8.88
N PHE A 459 34.30 8.29 -8.95
CA PHE A 459 35.42 8.79 -8.15
C PHE A 459 36.41 9.58 -9.00
N ASN A 460 37.21 10.39 -8.34
CA ASN A 460 38.16 11.28 -9.02
C ASN A 460 39.35 10.49 -9.57
N GLU A 461 39.39 10.28 -10.88
CA GLU A 461 40.50 9.58 -11.55
C GLU A 461 41.87 10.26 -11.32
N GLN A 462 41.90 11.56 -11.02
CA GLN A 462 43.15 12.25 -10.68
C GLN A 462 43.77 11.75 -9.38
N GLU A 463 42.97 11.28 -8.42
CA GLU A 463 43.48 10.68 -7.19
C GLU A 463 44.21 9.36 -7.49
N LEU A 464 43.66 8.55 -8.39
CA LEU A 464 44.30 7.30 -8.82
C LEU A 464 45.60 7.58 -9.59
N ILE A 465 45.61 8.58 -10.47
CA ILE A 465 46.83 9.00 -11.17
C ILE A 465 47.88 9.52 -10.17
N GLY A 466 47.46 10.31 -9.17
CA GLY A 466 48.34 10.79 -8.11
C GLY A 466 48.92 9.66 -7.27
N ALA A 467 48.08 8.72 -6.83
CA ALA A 467 48.50 7.51 -6.12
C ALA A 467 49.48 6.69 -6.96
N GLY A 468 49.24 6.55 -8.27
CA GLY A 468 50.17 5.88 -9.19
C GLY A 468 51.54 6.57 -9.30
N LYS A 469 51.58 7.91 -9.27
CA LYS A 469 52.86 8.66 -9.24
C LYS A 469 53.62 8.40 -7.95
N SER A 470 52.93 8.51 -6.80
CA SER A 470 53.53 8.23 -5.49
C SER A 470 54.07 6.80 -5.43
N ARG A 471 53.27 5.83 -5.89
CA ARG A 471 53.67 4.41 -5.94
C ARG A 471 54.91 4.20 -6.81
N ARG A 472 54.99 4.88 -7.97
CA ARG A 472 56.16 4.82 -8.85
C ARG A 472 57.41 5.40 -8.18
N GLU A 473 57.28 6.50 -7.45
CA GLU A 473 58.38 7.10 -6.70
C GLU A 473 58.87 6.18 -5.57
N ASP A 474 57.96 5.56 -4.82
CA ASP A 474 58.28 4.57 -3.80
C ASP A 474 59.03 3.37 -4.38
N LEU A 475 58.60 2.89 -5.55
CA LEU A 475 59.27 1.80 -6.26
C LEU A 475 60.68 2.20 -6.72
N LEU A 476 60.89 3.43 -7.19
CA LEU A 476 62.22 3.93 -7.55
C LEU A 476 63.14 3.97 -6.34
N VAL A 477 62.66 4.41 -5.17
CA VAL A 477 63.41 4.39 -3.91
C VAL A 477 63.74 2.94 -3.52
N TYR A 478 62.74 2.05 -3.56
CA TYR A 478 62.93 0.63 -3.28
C TYR A 478 63.99 -0.01 -4.19
N PHE A 479 63.94 0.21 -5.50
CA PHE A 479 64.95 -0.31 -6.42
C PHE A 479 66.30 0.37 -6.25
N GLY A 480 66.31 1.68 -5.96
CA GLY A 480 67.51 2.46 -5.64
C GLY A 480 68.29 1.90 -4.44
N LEU A 481 67.58 1.55 -3.36
CA LEU A 481 68.17 0.90 -2.19
C LEU A 481 68.66 -0.51 -2.50
N ASN A 482 67.93 -1.27 -3.33
CA ASN A 482 68.30 -2.64 -3.69
C ASN A 482 69.42 -2.75 -4.73
N LEU A 483 69.79 -1.66 -5.43
CA LEU A 483 70.96 -1.65 -6.34
C LEU A 483 72.27 -1.96 -5.61
N PHE A 484 72.36 -1.62 -4.32
CA PHE A 484 73.54 -1.86 -3.48
C PHE A 484 73.59 -3.28 -2.89
N ASN A 485 72.46 -4.00 -2.88
CA ASN A 485 72.33 -5.33 -2.25
C ASN A 485 72.34 -6.50 -3.27
N GLY A 486 72.60 -6.22 -4.55
CA GLY A 486 72.58 -7.21 -5.64
C GLY A 486 71.20 -7.32 -6.32
N ARG A 487 71.19 -7.39 -7.65
CA ARG A 487 69.95 -7.37 -8.44
C ARG A 487 69.17 -8.69 -8.29
N THR A 488 67.96 -8.61 -7.74
CA THR A 488 66.98 -9.71 -7.78
C THR A 488 66.46 -9.89 -9.20
N ARG A 489 66.35 -11.13 -9.68
CA ARG A 489 65.78 -11.41 -11.01
C ARG A 489 64.30 -11.04 -11.03
N TYR A 490 63.82 -10.46 -12.13
CA TYR A 490 62.41 -10.08 -12.30
C TYR A 490 61.45 -11.27 -12.03
N SER A 491 61.81 -12.47 -12.49
CA SER A 491 61.01 -13.69 -12.33
C SER A 491 60.86 -14.16 -10.89
N THR A 492 61.74 -13.70 -9.98
CA THR A 492 61.69 -14.05 -8.55
C THR A 492 61.01 -12.99 -7.70
N LEU A 493 60.57 -11.88 -8.29
CA LEU A 493 59.81 -10.84 -7.60
C LEU A 493 58.38 -11.32 -7.32
N ALA A 494 57.75 -10.78 -6.28
CA ALA A 494 56.34 -11.02 -6.00
C ALA A 494 55.47 -10.65 -7.24
N PRO A 495 54.40 -11.40 -7.54
CA PRO A 495 53.55 -11.15 -8.71
C PRO A 495 53.01 -9.72 -8.79
N GLU A 496 52.66 -9.13 -7.64
CA GLU A 496 52.23 -7.73 -7.51
C GLU A 496 53.31 -6.76 -7.98
N LEU A 497 54.56 -6.98 -7.55
CA LEU A 497 55.70 -6.14 -7.91
C LEU A 497 56.08 -6.28 -9.38
N GLN A 498 55.95 -7.49 -9.96
CA GLN A 498 56.11 -7.70 -11.40
C GLN A 498 55.10 -6.88 -12.21
N ARG A 499 53.83 -6.87 -11.77
CA ARG A 499 52.76 -6.09 -12.41
C ARG A 499 52.98 -4.58 -12.23
N ASP A 500 53.37 -4.15 -11.04
CA ASP A 500 53.72 -2.75 -10.75
C ASP A 500 54.83 -2.28 -11.70
N ILE A 501 55.90 -3.06 -11.88
CA ILE A 501 56.98 -2.74 -12.82
C ILE A 501 56.42 -2.58 -14.24
N LYS A 502 55.64 -3.55 -14.70
CA LYS A 502 55.06 -3.53 -16.05
C LYS A 502 54.15 -2.33 -16.29
N ILE A 503 53.38 -1.92 -15.29
CA ILE A 503 52.39 -0.85 -15.40
C ILE A 503 53.04 0.53 -15.29
N PHE A 504 53.97 0.73 -14.36
CA PHE A 504 54.56 2.05 -14.08
C PHE A 504 55.82 2.34 -14.90
N PHE A 505 56.56 1.32 -15.31
CA PHE A 505 57.82 1.46 -16.04
C PHE A 505 57.80 0.84 -17.45
N GLY A 506 56.68 0.20 -17.83
CA GLY A 506 56.53 -0.47 -19.12
C GLY A 506 57.20 -1.84 -19.16
N ASN A 507 57.30 -2.44 -20.35
CA ASN A 507 58.14 -3.63 -20.52
C ASN A 507 59.59 -3.22 -20.28
N GLY A 508 60.09 -3.50 -19.07
CA GLY A 508 61.48 -3.28 -18.68
C GLY A 508 62.41 -4.15 -19.52
N THR A 509 62.72 -3.69 -20.73
CA THR A 509 63.95 -4.01 -21.45
C THR A 509 64.78 -2.75 -21.51
N SER A 510 65.55 -2.53 -20.45
CA SER A 510 66.79 -1.76 -20.47
C SER A 510 67.73 -2.36 -19.44
#